data_AF-A0A101K2V5-F1
#
_entry.id   AF-A0A101K2V5-F1
#
_cell.length_a   1.000
_cell.length_b   1.000
_cell.length_c   1.000
_cell.angle_alpha   90.00
_cell.angle_beta   90.00
_cell.angle_gamma   90.00
#
_symmetry.space_group_name_H-M   'P 1'
#
loop_
_entity.id
_entity.type
_entity.pdbx_description
1 polymer ?
#
loop_
_entity_poly.entity_id
_entity_poly.type
_entity_poly.pdbx_seq_one_letter_code
_entity_poly.pdbx_strand_id
1 'polypeptide(L)' 'MRVTHPDEVLKNDPSAESLPEVETRLLKATHDLAATLGVDPVDALCALASVVERRADFERLRGIGKTQMTARSR' A
#
# COMPACT_ATOMS: atom_id res chain seq x y z
N MET A 1 16.73 -33.32 -27.26
CA MET A 1 15.69 -32.63 -26.48
C MET A 1 16.34 -32.10 -25.21
N ARG A 2 16.56 -30.79 -25.09
CA ARG A 2 17.06 -30.19 -23.85
C ARG A 2 15.84 -29.72 -23.05
N VAL A 3 15.65 -30.31 -21.87
CA VAL A 3 14.63 -29.90 -20.90
C VAL A 3 15.19 -28.67 -20.19
N THR A 4 14.72 -27.48 -20.55
CA THR A 4 15.03 -26.26 -19.80
C THR A 4 14.18 -26.27 -18.53
N HIS A 5 14.85 -26.41 -17.39
CA HIS A 5 14.27 -26.27 -16.06
C HIS A 5 13.61 -24.88 -15.91
N PRO A 6 12.37 -24.77 -15.40
CA PRO A 6 11.72 -23.48 -15.14
C PRO A 6 12.19 -22.86 -13.81
N ASP A 7 13.50 -22.87 -13.54
CA ASP A 7 14.05 -22.46 -12.23
C ASP A 7 14.86 -21.14 -12.25
N GLU A 8 14.90 -20.40 -13.35
CA GLU A 8 15.75 -19.19 -13.43
C GLU A 8 15.05 -17.97 -14.05
N VAL A 9 13.87 -17.60 -13.56
CA VAL A 9 13.35 -16.24 -13.81
C VAL A 9 12.67 -15.64 -12.56
N LEU A 10 13.25 -15.84 -11.38
CA LEU A 10 13.15 -14.81 -10.33
C LEU A 10 14.17 -13.72 -10.68
N LYS A 11 13.86 -12.96 -11.73
CA LYS A 11 14.57 -11.74 -12.04
C LYS A 11 14.39 -10.81 -10.84
N ASN A 12 15.51 -10.58 -10.15
CA ASN A 12 15.73 -9.49 -9.21
C ASN A 12 14.95 -8.25 -9.66
N ASP A 13 13.84 -7.98 -8.97
CA ASP A 13 13.14 -6.71 -9.07
C ASP A 13 13.92 -5.73 -8.18
N PRO A 14 14.62 -4.73 -8.72
CA PRO A 14 15.37 -3.76 -7.92
C PRO A 14 14.46 -2.88 -7.04
N SER A 15 13.13 -3.06 -7.12
CA SER A 15 12.12 -2.38 -6.32
C SER A 15 11.57 -3.22 -5.16
N ALA A 16 12.03 -4.45 -4.95
CA ALA A 16 11.59 -5.26 -3.83
C ALA A 16 12.31 -4.84 -2.54
N GLU A 17 11.90 -3.70 -1.97
CA GLU A 17 12.33 -3.32 -0.62
C GLU A 17 12.05 -4.47 0.34
N SER A 18 13.06 -4.81 1.13
CA SER A 18 12.89 -5.86 2.14
C SER A 18 11.84 -5.42 3.16
N LEU A 19 11.02 -6.35 3.65
CA LEU A 19 10.01 -6.04 4.68
C LEU A 19 10.57 -5.24 5.88
N PRO A 20 11.78 -5.55 6.41
CA PRO A 20 12.39 -4.76 7.49
C PRO A 20 12.70 -3.30 7.11
N GLU A 21 13.05 -3.04 5.85
CA GLU A 21 13.35 -1.70 5.37
C GLU A 21 12.07 -0.85 5.27
N VAL A 22 10.98 -1.45 4.77
CA VAL A 22 9.66 -0.81 4.73
C VAL A 22 9.16 -0.49 6.14
N GLU A 23 9.30 -1.43 7.07
CA GLU A 23 8.94 -1.23 8.48
C GLU A 23 9.71 -0.07 9.11
N THR A 24 11.03 -0.02 8.88
CA THR A 24 11.89 1.06 9.40
C THR A 24 11.46 2.43 8.87
N ARG A 25 11.14 2.52 7.57
CA ARG A 25 10.67 3.77 6.96
C ARG A 25 9.31 4.20 7.48
N LEU A 26 8.39 3.25 7.68
CA LEU A 26 7.07 3.50 8.26
C LEU A 26 7.18 4.02 9.71
N LEU A 27 8.05 3.42 10.52
CA LEU A 27 8.30 3.88 11.89
C LEU A 27 8.85 5.31 11.90
N LYS A 28 9.83 5.60 11.04
CA LYS A 28 10.39 6.95 10.92
C LYS A 28 9.32 7.97 10.50
N ALA A 29 8.55 7.68 9.46
CA ALA A 29 7.49 8.55 8.98
C ALA A 29 6.41 8.81 10.04
N THR A 30 6.09 7.80 10.85
CA THR A 30 5.14 7.91 11.97
C THR A 30 5.68 8.85 13.05
N HIS A 31 6.95 8.73 13.41
CA HIS A 31 7.59 9.65 14.36
C HIS A 31 7.64 11.09 13.85
N ASP A 32 8.00 11.29 12.59
CA ASP A 32 8.05 12.62 11.97
C ASP A 32 6.64 13.26 11.93
N LEU A 33 5.61 12.45 11.62
CA LEU A 33 4.21 12.88 11.67
C LEU A 33 3.77 13.27 13.08
N ALA A 34 4.10 12.44 14.08
CA ALA A 34 3.78 12.69 15.49
C ALA A 34 4.42 14.00 15.96
N ALA A 35 5.69 14.23 15.63
CA ALA A 35 6.39 15.46 15.94
C ALA A 35 5.76 16.69 15.25
N THR A 36 5.34 16.55 13.99
CA THR A 36 4.68 17.63 13.22
C THR A 36 3.33 18.01 13.82
N LEU A 37 2.58 17.02 14.29
CA LEU A 37 1.24 17.22 14.87
C LEU A 37 1.28 17.56 16.37
N GLY A 38 2.42 17.35 17.04
CA GLY A 38 2.54 17.51 18.49
C GLY A 38 1.73 16.47 19.28
N VAL A 39 1.62 15.25 18.76
CA VAL A 39 0.85 14.14 19.35
C VAL A 39 1.74 12.95 19.67
N ASP A 40 1.21 11.98 20.42
CA ASP A 40 1.91 10.72 20.68
C ASP A 40 2.10 9.91 19.38
N PRO A 41 3.26 9.23 19.18
CA PRO A 41 3.48 8.38 18.02
C PRO A 41 2.43 7.30 17.79
N VAL A 42 1.85 6.74 18.86
CA VAL A 42 0.78 5.74 18.76
C VAL A 42 -0.49 6.38 18.20
N ASP A 43 -0.85 7.57 18.68
CA ASP A 43 -2.02 8.32 18.19
C ASP A 43 -1.84 8.72 16.71
N ALA A 44 -0.63 9.14 16.32
CA ALA A 44 -0.29 9.45 14.93
C ALA A 44 -0.41 8.20 14.04
N LEU A 45 0.04 7.04 14.52
CA LEU A 45 -0.08 5.77 13.78
C LEU A 45 -1.55 5.37 13.59
N CYS A 46 -2.36 5.45 14.64
CA CYS A 46 -3.79 5.15 14.58
C CYS A 46 -4.53 6.09 13.61
N ALA A 47 -4.19 7.38 13.63
CA ALA A 47 -4.74 8.36 12.70
C ALA A 47 -4.35 8.04 11.25
N LEU A 48 -3.08 7.69 11.01
CA LEU A 48 -2.59 7.31 9.68
C LEU A 48 -3.30 6.06 9.15
N ALA A 49 -3.42 5.01 9.96
CA ALA A 49 -4.14 3.79 9.61
C ALA A 49 -5.59 4.10 9.20
N SER A 50 -6.28 4.93 9.99
CA SER A 50 -7.66 5.36 9.70
C SER A 50 -7.79 6.17 8.40
N VAL A 51 -6.77 6.93 8.00
CA VAL A 51 -6.74 7.66 6.72
C VAL A 51 -6.52 6.70 5.55
N VAL A 52 -5.60 5.74 5.71
CA VAL A 52 -5.31 4.74 4.67
C VAL A 52 -6.53 3.86 4.40
N GLU A 53 -7.21 3.39 5.45
CA GLU A 53 -8.45 2.61 5.32
C GLU A 53 -9.54 3.37 4.57
N ARG A 54 -9.84 4.61 5.02
CA ARG A 54 -10.84 5.47 4.35
C ARG A 54 -10.51 5.73 2.88
N ARG A 55 -9.22 5.85 2.55
CA ARG A 55 -8.79 6.05 1.16
C ARG A 55 -8.92 4.77 0.33
N ALA A 56 -8.61 3.60 0.90
CA ALA A 56 -8.85 2.32 0.25
C ALA A 56 -10.35 2.09 0.00
N ASP A 57 -11.19 2.42 0.96
CA ASP A 57 -12.64 2.35 0.82
C ASP A 57 -13.16 3.32 -0.24
N PHE A 58 -12.66 4.55 -0.27
CA PHE A 58 -13.00 5.52 -1.31
C PHE A 58 -12.64 5.01 -2.71
N GLU A 59 -11.43 4.48 -2.91
CA GLU A 59 -11.02 3.93 -4.21
C GLU A 59 -11.85 2.69 -4.58
N ARG A 60 -12.23 1.84 -3.62
CA ARG A 60 -13.15 0.72 -3.85
C ARG A 60 -14.52 1.22 -4.33
N LEU A 61 -15.11 2.20 -3.65
CA LEU A 61 -16.40 2.79 -4.04
C LEU A 61 -16.32 3.48 -5.41
N ARG A 62 -15.23 4.19 -5.68
CA ARG A 62 -14.95 4.82 -6.97
C ARG A 62 -14.80 3.79 -8.10
N GLY A 63 -14.17 2.65 -7.82
CA GLY A 63 -14.07 1.52 -8.74
C GLY A 63 -15.44 0.93 -9.08
N ILE A 64 -16.30 0.74 -8.08
CA ILE A 64 -17.68 0.24 -8.26
C ILE A 64 -18.54 1.24 -9.07
N GLY A 65 -18.35 2.55 -8.85
CA GLY A 65 -19.04 3.61 -9.62
C GLY A 65 -18.70 3.61 -11.12
N LYS A 66 -17.48 3.22 -11.50
CA LYS A 66 -17.09 3.07 -12.92
C LYS A 66 -17.70 1.83 -13.57
N THR A 67 -17.93 0.76 -12.82
CA THR A 67 -18.52 -0.48 -13.34
C THR A 67 -20.04 -0.39 -13.51
N GLN A 68 -20.74 0.41 -12.70
CA GLN A 68 -22.19 0.56 -12.83
C GLN A 68 -22.64 1.51 -13.96
N MET A 69 -21.84 2.52 -14.34
CA MET A 69 -22.22 3.42 -15.44
C MET A 69 -22.14 2.76 -16.83
N THR A 70 -21.39 1.68 -17.00
CA THR A 70 -21.31 0.95 -18.29
C THR A 70 -22.34 -0.19 -18.40
N ALA A 71 -22.99 -0.58 -17.30
CA ALA A 71 -23.98 -1.66 -17.29
C ALA A 71 -25.43 -1.18 -17.51
N ARG A 72 -25.69 0.13 -17.53
CA ARG A 72 -27.04 0.72 -17.74
C ARG A 72 -27.30 1.28 -19.15
N SER A 73 -26.37 1.08 -20.09
CA SER A 73 -26.56 1.43 -21.50
C SER A 73 -26.61 0.17 -22.36
N ARG A 74 -27.64 -0.66 -22.18
CA ARG A 74 -28.08 -1.66 -23.16
C ARG A 74 -29.60 -1.77 -23.14
#